data_AF-A0A2W7MSW8-F1
#
_entry.id   AF-A0A2W7MSW8-F1
#
_cell.length_a   1.000
_cell.length_b   1.000
_cell.length_c   1.000
_cell.angle_alpha   90.00
_cell.angle_beta   90.00
_cell.angle_gamma   90.00
#
_symmetry.space_group_name_H-M   'P 1'
#
loop_
_entity.id
_entity.type
_entity.pdbx_description
1 polymer ?
#
loop_
_entity_poly.entity_id
_entity_poly.type
_entity_poly.pdbx_seq_one_letter_code
_entity_poly.pdbx_strand_id
1 'polypeptide(L)'
;MIATGIKIGVPVVAIGVGIYLIRRAIKKRSNPDGTSSRVAPSLKDTVIETKNLTITPSDAALFANTLYGAMLDFGTDEKTIYSTIDKIATKDDMLLVIKAFGMKQYLWGTRAAFIGQDYNLVGWLRFELSEGELAKIKPKFDQWGIPL
;
A
#
# COMPACT_ATOMS: atom_id res chain seq x y z
N MET A 1 32.23 46.32 30.24
CA MET A 1 31.30 45.87 29.18
C MET A 1 31.12 44.37 29.32
N ILE A 2 29.87 43.91 29.42
CA ILE A 2 29.48 42.55 29.78
C ILE A 2 29.67 41.61 28.58
N ALA A 3 30.43 40.53 28.77
CA ALA A 3 30.51 39.42 27.85
C ALA A 3 29.25 38.54 28.00
N THR A 4 28.40 38.49 26.97
CA THR A 4 27.28 37.55 26.90
C THR A 4 27.67 36.35 26.04
N GLY A 5 28.24 35.32 26.68
CA GLY A 5 28.37 34.00 26.10
C GLY A 5 27.00 33.33 26.01
N ILE A 6 26.49 33.12 24.80
CA ILE A 6 25.27 32.35 24.57
C ILE A 6 25.60 30.87 24.83
N LYS A 7 25.28 30.38 26.02
CA LYS A 7 25.23 28.94 26.31
C LYS A 7 23.96 28.37 25.68
N ILE A 8 24.05 27.93 24.42
CA ILE A 8 22.98 27.14 23.79
C ILE A 8 23.04 25.72 24.36
N GLY A 9 22.55 25.56 25.59
CA GLY A 9 22.20 24.25 26.10
C GLY A 9 20.89 23.84 25.46
N VAL A 10 20.95 23.11 24.33
CA VAL A 10 19.75 22.42 23.84
C VAL A 10 19.41 21.38 24.91
N PRO A 11 18.28 21.50 25.63
CA PRO A 11 17.96 20.53 26.67
C PRO A 11 17.81 19.16 26.01
N VAL A 12 18.49 18.15 26.54
CA VAL A 12 18.47 16.75 26.06
C VAL A 12 17.03 16.24 25.86
N VAL A 13 16.08 16.78 26.64
CA VAL A 13 14.64 16.54 26.52
C VAL A 13 14.07 16.97 25.16
N ALA A 14 14.47 18.13 24.62
CA ALA A 14 14.00 18.60 23.31
C ALA A 14 14.52 17.73 22.16
N ILE A 15 15.74 17.21 22.28
CA ILE A 15 16.32 16.25 21.32
C ILE A 15 15.58 14.91 21.41
N GLY A 16 15.29 14.44 22.63
CA GLY A 16 14.53 13.21 22.86
C GLY A 16 13.11 13.28 22.29
N VAL A 17 12.40 14.38 22.52
CA VAL A 17 11.06 14.62 21.95
C VAL A 17 11.13 14.75 20.42
N GLY A 18 12.13 15.45 19.89
CA GLY A 18 12.35 15.56 18.45
C GLY A 18 12.59 14.21 17.79
N ILE A 19 13.49 13.38 18.35
CA ILE A 19 13.74 12.01 17.89
C ILE A 19 12.49 11.14 18.02
N TYR A 20 11.73 11.27 19.10
CA TYR A 20 10.47 10.55 19.28
C TYR A 20 9.42 10.93 18.23
N LEU A 21 9.25 12.24 17.95
CA LEU A 21 8.32 12.73 16.95
C LEU A 21 8.76 12.37 15.53
N ILE A 22 10.07 12.42 15.23
CA ILE A 22 10.64 11.96 13.97
C ILE A 22 10.45 10.45 13.82
N ARG A 23 10.75 9.64 14.84
CA ARG A 23 10.49 8.19 14.83
C ARG A 23 9.02 7.90 14.68
N ARG A 24 8.13 8.65 15.34
CA ARG A 24 6.68 8.51 15.21
C ARG A 24 6.21 8.90 13.80
N ALA A 25 6.77 9.95 13.21
CA ALA A 25 6.47 10.38 11.85
C ALA A 25 7.01 9.40 10.80
N ILE A 26 8.21 8.84 10.98
CA ILE A 26 8.80 7.80 10.14
C ILE A 26 8.03 6.48 10.30
N LYS A 27 7.63 6.09 11.52
CA LYS A 27 6.83 4.89 11.77
C LYS A 27 5.39 5.02 11.26
N LYS A 28 4.87 6.26 11.20
CA LYS A 28 3.58 6.60 10.56
C LYS A 28 3.70 6.73 9.03
N ARG A 29 4.90 7.02 8.49
CA ARG A 29 5.24 7.03 7.05
C ARG A 29 5.79 5.72 6.52
N SER A 30 6.13 4.77 7.39
CA SER A 30 6.36 3.40 7.00
C SER A 30 5.00 2.90 6.58
N ASN A 31 4.66 3.17 5.31
CA ASN A 31 3.53 2.57 4.64
C ASN A 31 3.66 1.08 5.00
N PRO A 32 2.75 0.51 5.80
CA PRO A 32 2.82 -0.91 6.08
C PRO A 32 2.95 -1.57 4.71
N ASP A 33 3.88 -2.50 4.56
CA ASP A 33 3.86 -3.31 3.36
C ASP A 33 2.42 -3.85 3.22
N GLY A 34 1.84 -3.77 2.03
CA GLY A 34 0.41 -4.07 1.83
C GLY A 34 0.01 -5.47 2.32
N THR A 35 0.99 -6.32 2.63
CA THR A 35 0.91 -7.63 3.27
C THR A 35 0.49 -7.59 4.75
N SER A 36 0.72 -6.51 5.50
CA SER A 36 0.36 -6.42 6.93
C SER A 36 -1.07 -5.89 7.21
N SER A 37 -1.92 -5.77 6.18
CA SER A 37 -3.27 -5.20 6.32
C SER A 37 -4.22 -6.10 7.13
N ARG A 38 -5.07 -5.50 7.99
CA ARG A 38 -6.20 -6.21 8.67
C ARG A 38 -7.20 -6.81 7.68
N VAL A 39 -7.21 -6.31 6.43
CA VAL A 39 -8.13 -6.76 5.36
C VAL A 39 -7.66 -8.04 4.68
N ALA A 40 -6.35 -8.35 4.74
CA ALA A 40 -5.82 -9.63 4.26
C ALA A 40 -4.75 -10.18 5.21
N PRO A 41 -5.13 -10.61 6.43
CA PRO A 41 -4.18 -11.05 7.45
C PRO A 41 -3.30 -12.24 7.02
N SER A 42 -3.80 -13.08 6.11
CA SER A 42 -3.07 -14.22 5.54
C SER A 42 -1.84 -13.82 4.73
N LEU A 43 -1.74 -12.56 4.27
CA LEU A 43 -0.59 -12.08 3.51
C LEU A 43 0.61 -11.73 4.41
N LYS A 44 0.38 -11.52 5.71
CA LYS A 44 1.40 -11.01 6.63
C LYS A 44 2.59 -11.96 6.81
N ASP A 45 2.32 -13.26 6.75
CA ASP A 45 3.32 -14.31 6.92
C ASP A 45 3.76 -14.91 5.58
N THR A 46 3.32 -14.33 4.45
CA THR A 46 3.66 -14.85 3.13
C THR A 46 5.05 -14.37 2.71
N VAL A 47 5.95 -15.32 2.47
CA VAL A 47 7.29 -15.06 1.94
C VAL A 47 7.22 -14.99 0.41
N ILE A 48 7.82 -13.96 -0.17
CA ILE A 48 7.98 -13.85 -1.63
C ILE A 48 9.19 -14.67 -2.04
N GLU A 49 8.96 -15.75 -2.78
CA GLU A 49 10.01 -16.63 -3.29
C GLU A 49 10.60 -16.05 -4.57
N THR A 50 11.78 -15.43 -4.46
CA THR A 50 12.43 -14.72 -5.59
C THR A 50 12.63 -15.59 -6.84
N LYS A 51 12.82 -16.89 -6.69
CA LYS A 51 12.95 -17.86 -7.79
C LYS A 51 11.68 -18.06 -8.63
N ASN A 52 10.51 -17.70 -8.09
CA ASN A 52 9.21 -17.82 -8.75
C ASN A 52 8.77 -16.48 -9.39
N LEU A 53 9.56 -15.41 -9.22
CA LEU A 53 9.28 -14.12 -9.81
C LEU A 53 9.52 -14.18 -11.31
N THR A 54 8.54 -13.74 -12.08
CA THR A 54 8.64 -13.51 -13.52
C THR A 54 8.74 -12.02 -13.86
N ILE A 55 8.48 -11.16 -12.87
CA ILE A 55 8.55 -9.70 -12.99
C ILE A 55 9.63 -9.11 -12.08
N THR A 56 10.19 -7.98 -12.48
CA THR A 56 11.13 -7.24 -11.64
C THR A 56 10.40 -6.39 -10.59
N PRO A 57 11.10 -5.91 -9.54
CA PRO A 57 10.53 -4.92 -8.62
C PRO A 57 10.03 -3.64 -9.33
N SER A 58 10.67 -3.25 -10.44
CA SER A 58 10.25 -2.09 -11.25
C SER A 58 8.94 -2.35 -11.98
N ASP A 59 8.77 -3.56 -12.55
CA ASP A 59 7.51 -3.97 -13.18
C ASP A 59 6.38 -4.03 -12.14
N ALA A 60 6.67 -4.57 -10.95
CA ALA A 60 5.70 -4.62 -9.87
C ALA A 60 5.25 -3.22 -9.42
N ALA A 61 6.18 -2.26 -9.34
CA ALA A 61 5.86 -0.86 -9.06
C ALA A 61 5.03 -0.22 -10.18
N LEU A 62 5.34 -0.52 -11.44
CA LEU A 62 4.56 -0.06 -12.59
C LEU A 62 3.12 -0.60 -12.53
N PHE A 63 2.93 -1.90 -12.28
CA PHE A 63 1.61 -2.51 -12.15
C PHE A 63 0.84 -1.93 -10.95
N ALA A 64 1.50 -1.77 -9.80
CA ALA A 64 0.89 -1.18 -8.62
C ALA A 64 0.39 0.25 -8.87
N ASN A 65 1.19 1.08 -9.56
CA ASN A 65 0.80 2.45 -9.90
C ASN A 65 -0.30 2.48 -10.96
N THR A 66 -0.27 1.58 -11.94
CA THR A 66 -1.31 1.45 -12.97
C THR A 66 -2.65 1.06 -12.33
N LEU A 67 -2.65 0.07 -11.44
CA LEU A 67 -3.84 -0.34 -10.70
C LEU A 67 -4.36 0.77 -9.80
N TYR A 68 -3.48 1.49 -9.11
CA TYR A 68 -3.89 2.63 -8.29
C TYR A 68 -4.52 3.74 -9.12
N GLY A 69 -3.91 4.11 -10.26
CA GLY A 69 -4.45 5.12 -11.16
C GLY A 69 -5.82 4.75 -11.72
N ALA A 70 -6.03 3.47 -12.04
CA ALA A 70 -7.32 2.95 -12.52
C ALA A 70 -8.44 3.00 -11.48
N MET A 71 -8.10 3.23 -10.21
CA MET A 71 -9.01 3.19 -9.05
C MET A 71 -9.11 4.54 -8.30
N LEU A 72 -8.22 5.50 -8.56
CA LEU A 72 -8.07 6.70 -7.72
C LEU A 72 -9.13 7.78 -8.01
N ASP A 73 -9.56 7.89 -9.26
CA ASP A 73 -10.38 8.98 -9.74
C ASP A 73 -11.90 8.65 -9.67
N PHE A 74 -12.74 9.54 -10.20
CA PHE A 74 -14.19 9.31 -10.19
C PHE A 74 -14.57 8.18 -11.14
N GLY A 75 -14.89 7.02 -10.56
CA GLY A 75 -15.18 5.79 -11.29
C GLY A 75 -13.95 4.88 -11.40
N THR A 76 -14.17 3.69 -11.94
CA THR A 76 -13.16 2.63 -12.03
C THR A 76 -12.85 2.35 -13.49
N ASP A 77 -11.57 2.24 -13.87
CA ASP A 77 -11.18 1.71 -15.18
C ASP A 77 -10.96 0.20 -15.08
N GLU A 78 -12.04 -0.57 -15.16
CA GLU A 78 -12.00 -2.02 -14.99
C GLU A 78 -11.16 -2.69 -16.09
N LYS A 79 -11.16 -2.14 -17.31
CA LYS A 79 -10.37 -2.67 -18.43
C LYS A 79 -8.87 -2.59 -18.12
N THR A 80 -8.40 -1.48 -17.57
CA THR A 80 -7.01 -1.33 -17.14
C THR A 80 -6.69 -2.27 -15.98
N ILE A 81 -7.62 -2.45 -15.03
CA ILE A 81 -7.45 -3.41 -13.93
C ILE A 81 -7.27 -4.84 -14.46
N TYR A 82 -8.17 -5.30 -15.33
CA TYR A 82 -8.12 -6.66 -15.88
C TYR A 82 -6.88 -6.91 -16.71
N SER A 83 -6.59 -6.02 -17.65
CA SER A 83 -5.40 -6.17 -18.50
C SER A 83 -4.09 -6.09 -17.72
N THR A 84 -4.08 -5.44 -16.55
CA THR A 84 -2.89 -5.42 -15.66
C THR A 84 -2.79 -6.71 -14.84
N ILE A 85 -3.89 -7.17 -14.23
CA ILE A 85 -3.93 -8.44 -13.49
C ILE A 85 -3.64 -9.63 -14.42
N ASP A 86 -4.03 -9.55 -15.70
CA ASP A 86 -3.79 -10.59 -16.67
C ASP A 86 -2.30 -10.82 -16.97
N LYS A 87 -1.48 -9.77 -16.87
CA LYS A 87 -0.01 -9.83 -17.06
C LYS A 87 0.73 -10.46 -15.88
N ILE A 88 0.09 -10.57 -14.73
CA ILE A 88 0.68 -11.17 -13.53
C ILE A 88 0.55 -12.70 -13.66
N ALA A 89 1.68 -13.39 -13.63
CA ALA A 89 1.75 -14.83 -13.94
C ALA A 89 1.69 -15.69 -12.67
N THR A 90 2.44 -15.32 -11.63
CA THR A 90 2.59 -16.15 -10.43
C THR A 90 2.01 -15.50 -9.18
N LYS A 91 1.82 -16.32 -8.14
CA LYS A 91 1.48 -15.85 -6.80
C LYS A 91 2.54 -14.87 -6.30
N ASP A 92 3.81 -15.20 -6.46
CA ASP A 92 4.92 -14.38 -5.98
C ASP A 92 4.99 -13.02 -6.70
N ASP A 93 4.67 -12.99 -8.00
CA ASP A 93 4.51 -11.74 -8.75
C ASP A 93 3.40 -10.87 -8.15
N MET A 94 2.23 -11.47 -7.88
CA MET A 94 1.10 -10.72 -7.31
C MET A 94 1.41 -10.20 -5.90
N LEU A 95 2.08 -10.99 -5.07
CA LEU A 95 2.53 -10.56 -3.75
C LEU A 95 3.52 -9.40 -3.85
N LEU A 96 4.42 -9.43 -4.83
CA LEU A 96 5.35 -8.34 -5.09
C LEU A 96 4.61 -7.06 -5.53
N VAL A 97 3.56 -7.18 -6.35
CA VAL A 97 2.69 -6.06 -6.73
C VAL A 97 1.93 -5.50 -5.52
N ILE A 98 1.33 -6.36 -4.68
CA ILE A 98 0.64 -5.94 -3.44
C ILE A 98 1.61 -5.22 -2.50
N LYS A 99 2.85 -5.73 -2.38
CA LYS A 99 3.91 -5.09 -1.60
C LYS A 99 4.30 -3.73 -2.18
N ALA A 100 4.46 -3.63 -3.49
CA ALA A 100 4.79 -2.37 -4.17
C ALA A 100 3.65 -1.34 -4.09
N PHE A 101 2.40 -1.78 -4.11
CA PHE A 101 1.22 -0.93 -3.90
C PHE A 101 1.21 -0.31 -2.50
N GLY A 102 1.58 -1.10 -1.50
CA GLY A 102 1.62 -0.70 -0.09
C GLY A 102 0.22 -0.53 0.49
N MET A 103 0.09 0.37 1.46
CA MET A 103 -1.20 0.82 1.96
C MET A 103 -1.52 2.19 1.36
N LYS A 104 -2.75 2.43 0.94
CA LYS A 104 -3.18 3.73 0.40
C LYS A 104 -4.52 4.12 1.01
N GLN A 105 -4.65 5.40 1.35
CA GLN A 105 -5.84 5.95 1.97
C GLN A 105 -7.00 5.96 0.97
N TYR A 106 -8.07 5.27 1.30
CA TYR A 106 -9.31 5.29 0.53
C TYR A 106 -10.27 6.33 1.11
N LEU A 107 -10.80 7.21 0.26
CA LEU A 107 -11.72 8.27 0.64
C LEU A 107 -13.12 7.95 0.13
N TRP A 108 -13.99 7.43 0.99
CA TRP A 108 -15.39 7.17 0.66
C TRP A 108 -16.15 8.47 0.39
N GLY A 109 -16.67 8.65 -0.84
CA GLY A 109 -17.73 9.59 -1.19
C GLY A 109 -17.49 11.08 -0.86
N THR A 110 -17.13 11.87 -1.88
CA THR A 110 -16.85 13.33 -1.81
C THR A 110 -15.76 13.70 -0.79
N ARG A 111 -15.02 14.77 -1.08
CA ARG A 111 -13.83 15.20 -0.32
C ARG A 111 -14.09 15.60 1.15
N ALA A 112 -15.28 15.33 1.70
CA ALA A 112 -15.77 15.79 3.00
C ALA A 112 -15.92 14.70 4.08
N ALA A 113 -15.80 13.40 3.77
CA ALA A 113 -15.76 12.36 4.80
C ALA A 113 -14.34 12.25 5.38
N PHE A 114 -14.07 12.97 6.46
CA PHE A 114 -12.77 13.09 7.15
C PHE A 114 -12.22 11.79 7.80
N ILE A 115 -12.69 10.61 7.38
CA ILE A 115 -12.26 9.31 7.92
C ILE A 115 -11.85 8.40 6.76
N GLY A 116 -10.73 8.72 6.12
CA GLY A 116 -10.09 7.79 5.20
C GLY A 116 -9.44 6.65 5.97
N GLN A 117 -9.65 5.41 5.52
CA GLN A 117 -8.94 4.24 6.03
C GLN A 117 -7.90 3.79 4.99
N ASP A 118 -6.76 3.32 5.47
CA ASP A 118 -5.70 2.80 4.62
C ASP A 118 -6.00 1.34 4.25
N TYR A 119 -5.95 1.04 2.96
CA TYR A 119 -6.14 -0.30 2.42
C TYR A 119 -5.00 -0.70 1.49
N ASN A 120 -4.72 -2.00 1.43
CA ASN A 120 -3.82 -2.55 0.43
C ASN A 120 -4.54 -2.73 -0.91
N LEU A 121 -3.83 -3.21 -1.93
CA LEU A 121 -4.39 -3.43 -3.26
C LEU A 121 -5.68 -4.28 -3.23
N VAL A 122 -5.70 -5.34 -2.41
CA VAL A 122 -6.89 -6.20 -2.27
C VAL A 122 -8.08 -5.42 -1.72
N GLY A 123 -7.87 -4.62 -0.68
CA GLY A 123 -8.93 -3.79 -0.12
C GLY A 123 -9.44 -2.76 -1.12
N TRP A 124 -8.54 -2.12 -1.88
CA TRP A 124 -8.92 -1.19 -2.95
C TRP A 124 -9.77 -1.87 -4.04
N LEU A 125 -9.37 -3.05 -4.52
CA LEU A 125 -10.14 -3.80 -5.52
C LEU A 125 -11.55 -4.13 -5.01
N ARG A 126 -11.72 -4.46 -3.73
CA ARG A 126 -13.04 -4.74 -3.13
C ARG A 126 -13.95 -3.52 -3.03
N PHE A 127 -13.38 -2.31 -2.91
CA PHE A 127 -14.18 -1.09 -2.89
C PHE A 127 -14.55 -0.62 -4.30
N GLU A 128 -13.64 -0.79 -5.25
CA GLU A 128 -13.79 -0.24 -6.60
C GLU A 128 -14.53 -1.14 -7.57
N LEU A 129 -14.49 -2.46 -7.36
CA LEU A 129 -15.15 -3.43 -8.23
C LEU A 129 -16.45 -3.93 -7.61
N SER A 130 -17.53 -3.93 -8.40
CA SER A 130 -18.77 -4.60 -8.02
C SER A 130 -18.58 -6.11 -7.90
N GLU A 131 -19.55 -6.83 -7.32
CA GLU A 131 -19.49 -8.29 -7.19
C GLU A 131 -19.30 -9.00 -8.54
N GLY A 132 -19.95 -8.52 -9.60
CA GLY A 132 -19.82 -9.07 -10.95
C GLY A 132 -18.44 -8.83 -11.58
N GLU A 133 -17.81 -7.71 -11.23
CA GLU A 133 -16.47 -7.35 -11.68
C GLU A 133 -15.39 -8.12 -10.89
N LEU A 134 -15.56 -8.27 -9.57
CA LEU A 134 -14.71 -9.12 -8.73
C LEU A 134 -14.71 -10.58 -9.21
N ALA A 135 -15.87 -11.10 -9.65
CA ALA A 135 -15.99 -12.46 -10.17
C ALA A 135 -15.08 -12.73 -11.40
N LYS A 136 -14.71 -11.69 -12.17
CA LYS A 136 -13.83 -11.84 -13.34
C LYS A 136 -12.37 -12.08 -12.95
N ILE A 137 -11.91 -11.51 -11.84
CA ILE A 137 -10.52 -11.64 -11.37
C ILE A 137 -10.36 -12.69 -10.27
N LYS A 138 -11.45 -13.03 -9.56
CA LYS A 138 -11.45 -13.99 -8.45
C LYS A 138 -10.77 -15.33 -8.78
N PRO A 139 -10.95 -15.97 -9.95
CA PRO A 139 -10.29 -17.24 -10.25
C PRO A 139 -8.76 -17.19 -10.18
N LYS A 140 -8.14 -16.09 -10.63
CA LYS A 140 -6.67 -15.90 -10.51
C LYS A 140 -6.24 -15.75 -9.06
N PHE A 141 -6.99 -14.98 -8.28
CA PHE A 141 -6.70 -14.78 -6.85
C PHE A 141 -6.87 -16.06 -6.04
N ASP A 142 -7.90 -16.87 -6.34
CA ASP A 142 -8.10 -18.19 -5.76
C ASP A 142 -6.92 -19.12 -6.10
N GLN A 143 -6.46 -19.13 -7.36
CA GLN A 143 -5.27 -19.88 -7.79
C GLN A 143 -4.01 -19.48 -7.02
N TRP A 144 -3.84 -18.18 -6.73
CA TRP A 144 -2.73 -17.66 -5.94
C TRP A 144 -2.92 -17.83 -4.43
N GLY A 145 -4.10 -18.25 -3.97
CA GLY A 145 -4.45 -18.33 -2.55
C GLY A 145 -4.45 -16.96 -1.86
N ILE A 146 -4.76 -15.89 -2.60
CA ILE A 146 -4.85 -14.51 -2.08
C ILE A 146 -6.36 -14.19 -1.90
N PRO A 147 -6.82 -13.83 -0.70
CA PRO A 147 -8.25 -13.65 -0.45
C PRO A 147 -8.77 -12.38 -1.12
N LEU A 148 -9.59 -12.53 -2.17
CA LEU A 148 -10.30 -11.42 -2.82
C LEU A 148 -11.67 -11.15 -2.19
#